data_AF-A0A973B7J7-F1
#
_entry.id   AF-A0A973B7J7-F1
#
_cell.length_a   1.000
_cell.length_b   1.000
_cell.length_c   1.000
_cell.angle_alpha   90.00
_cell.angle_beta   90.00
_cell.angle_gamma   90.00
#
_symmetry.space_group_name_H-M   'P 1'
#
loop_
_entity.id
_entity.type
_entity.pdbx_description
1 polymer ?
#
loop_
_entity_poly.entity_id
_entity_poly.type
_entity_poly.pdbx_seq_one_letter_code
_entity_poly.pdbx_strand_id
1 'polypeptide(L)' 'MIILSSEAMAALGILTIRALNVILSGEQIKRERLIQSTVLARVSTNFVCAGTFHFLLPAVILNHSKFW' A
#
# COMPACT_ATOMS: atom_id res chain seq x y z
N MET A 1 7.72 1.18 13.28
CA MET A 1 8.35 2.29 12.53
C MET A 1 7.37 2.96 11.57
N ILE A 2 6.79 2.23 10.60
CA ILE A 2 5.87 2.81 9.59
C ILE A 2 4.72 3.65 10.17
N ILE A 3 4.08 3.22 11.26
CA ILE A 3 2.96 3.95 11.90
C ILE A 3 3.39 5.33 12.40
N LEU A 4 4.54 5.39 13.08
CA LEU A 4 5.04 6.62 13.67
C LEU A 4 5.44 7.61 12.57
N SER A 5 6.10 7.10 11.53
CA SER A 5 6.50 7.92 10.38
C SER A 5 5.29 8.48 9.64
N SER A 6 4.25 7.67 9.40
CA SER A 6 3.06 8.15 8.68
C SER A 6 2.27 9.19 9.46
N GLU A 7 2.04 8.99 10.76
CA GLU A 7 1.31 9.97 11.57
C GLU A 7 2.15 11.23 11.84
N ALA A 8 3.48 11.10 12.01
CA ALA A 8 4.35 12.27 12.15
C ALA A 8 4.34 13.15 10.88
N MET A 9 4.42 12.54 9.69
CA MET A 9 4.30 13.27 8.43
C MET A 9 2.95 13.97 8.30
N ALA A 10 1.86 13.30 8.68
CA ALA A 10 0.53 13.89 8.69
C ALA A 10 0.44 15.08 9.67
N ALA A 11 1.05 14.97 10.86
CA ALA A 11 1.12 16.05 11.84
C ALA A 11 1.96 17.25 11.36
N LEU A 12 2.95 17.01 10.51
CA LEU A 12 3.76 18.04 9.84
C LEU A 12 3.08 18.65 8.60
N GLY A 13 1.84 18.24 8.28
CA GLY A 13 1.10 18.74 7.12
C GLY A 13 1.57 18.15 5.78
N ILE A 14 2.43 17.13 5.80
CA ILE A 14 2.86 16.41 4.60
C ILE A 14 1.77 15.40 4.23
N LEU A 15 1.28 15.47 2.99
CA LEU A 15 0.27 14.54 2.50
C LEU A 15 0.82 13.11 2.49
N THR A 16 0.20 12.25 3.28
CA THR A 16 0.59 10.86 3.42
C THR A 16 -0.62 10.00 3.78
N ILE A 17 -0.45 8.68 3.70
CA ILE A 17 -1.42 7.70 4.17
C ILE A 17 -1.50 7.71 5.70
N ARG A 18 -2.67 7.40 6.26
CA ARG A 18 -2.90 7.37 7.73
C ARG A 18 -2.91 5.94 8.25
N ALA A 19 -2.47 5.75 9.49
CA ALA A 19 -2.51 4.47 10.20
C ALA A 19 -3.71 4.43 11.14
N LEU A 20 -4.70 3.57 10.84
CA LEU A 20 -5.93 3.44 11.61
C LEU A 20 -5.79 2.48 12.79
N ASN A 21 -5.18 1.31 12.59
CA ASN A 21 -5.02 0.30 13.63
C ASN A 21 -3.83 -0.63 13.35
N VAL A 22 -3.25 -1.20 14.40
CA VAL A 22 -2.12 -2.12 14.39
C VAL A 22 -2.44 -3.30 15.29
N ILE A 23 -2.47 -4.50 14.73
CA ILE A 23 -2.86 -5.71 15.46
C ILE A 23 -1.73 -6.74 15.38
N LEU A 24 -1.27 -7.21 16.54
CA LEU A 24 -0.36 -8.34 16.64
C LEU A 24 -1.14 -9.63 16.41
N SER A 25 -0.75 -10.43 15.41
CA SER A 25 -1.46 -11.67 15.09
C SER A 25 -0.89 -12.89 15.84
N GLY A 26 0.26 -12.75 16.53
CA GLY A 26 0.86 -13.81 17.35
C GLY A 26 1.59 -14.91 16.55
N GLU A 27 1.39 -14.95 15.23
CA GLU A 27 2.08 -15.89 14.35
C GLU A 27 3.53 -15.47 14.09
N GLN A 28 4.44 -16.42 13.92
CA GLN A 28 5.84 -16.17 13.56
C GLN A 28 6.01 -16.25 12.05
N ILE A 29 6.51 -15.18 11.44
CA ILE A 29 6.82 -15.13 10.01
C ILE A 29 8.32 -15.33 9.82
N LYS A 30 8.68 -16.26 8.94
CA LYS A 30 10.06 -16.48 8.54
C LYS A 30 10.52 -15.36 7.59
N ARG A 31 11.51 -14.59 8.03
CA ARG A 31 12.32 -13.67 7.20
C ARG A 31 13.78 -14.08 7.35
N GLU A 32 14.72 -13.14 7.27
CA GLU A 32 16.12 -13.38 7.66
C GLU A 32 16.24 -13.96 9.09
N ARG A 33 15.31 -13.59 9.98
CA ARG A 33 15.06 -14.21 11.28
C ARG A 33 13.56 -14.46 11.49
N LEU A 34 13.20 -15.24 12.51
CA LEU A 34 11.80 -15.38 12.93
C LEU A 34 11.32 -14.08 13.57
N ILE A 35 10.24 -13.51 13.06
CA ILE A 35 9.68 -12.22 13.49
C ILE A 35 8.18 -12.40 13.72
N GLN A 36 7.66 -11.78 14.78
CA GLN A 36 6.23 -11.77 15.05
C GLN A 36 5.45 -11.00 13.97
N SER A 37 4.33 -11.57 13.53
CA SER A 37 3.45 -10.99 12.53
C SER A 37 2.61 -9.84 13.09
N THR A 38 2.26 -8.90 12.23
CA THR A 38 1.41 -7.76 12.55
C THR A 38 0.62 -7.37 11.31
N VAL A 39 -0.64 -6.98 11.51
CA VAL A 39 -1.50 -6.42 10.46
C VAL A 39 -1.68 -4.92 10.74
N LEU A 40 -1.55 -4.11 9.69
CA LEU A 40 -1.72 -2.66 9.74
C LEU A 40 -2.92 -2.26 8.89
N ALA A 41 -3.97 -1.74 9.53
CA ALA A 41 -5.07 -1.10 8.85
C ALA A 41 -4.68 0.34 8.49
N ARG A 42 -4.73 0.67 7.19
CA ARG A 42 -4.35 1.99 6.66
C ARG A 42 -5.53 2.64 5.96
N VAL A 43 -5.58 3.97 5.99
CA VAL A 43 -6.65 4.76 5.37
C VAL A 43 -6.05 5.85 4.50
N SER A 44 -6.63 6.03 3.31
CA SER A 44 -6.32 7.09 2.36
C SER A 44 -7.55 7.39 1.52
N THR A 45 -7.51 8.48 0.76
CA THR A 45 -8.55 8.80 -0.23
C THR A 45 -8.56 7.81 -1.39
N ASN A 46 -7.39 7.27 -1.76
CA ASN A 46 -7.23 6.26 -2.80
C ASN A 46 -5.92 5.47 -2.62
N PHE A 47 -5.86 4.27 -3.21
CA PHE A 47 -4.68 3.41 -3.27
C PHE A 47 -4.17 3.17 -4.71
N VAL A 48 -4.72 3.85 -5.71
CA VAL A 48 -4.19 3.81 -7.09
C VAL A 48 -2.79 4.41 -7.11
N CYS A 49 -1.87 3.69 -7.76
CA CYS A 49 -0.51 4.15 -8.00
C CYS A 49 -0.20 4.13 -9.50
N ALA A 50 0.93 4.70 -9.91
CA ALA A 50 1.36 4.67 -11.32
C ALA A 50 1.36 3.24 -11.89
N GLY A 51 1.70 2.22 -11.09
CA GLY A 51 1.71 0.82 -11.50
C GLY A 51 0.33 0.28 -11.91
N THR A 52 -0.76 0.77 -11.32
CA THR A 52 -2.12 0.40 -11.72
C THR A 52 -2.38 0.74 -13.19
N PHE A 53 -1.88 1.89 -13.66
CA PHE A 53 -1.99 2.29 -15.05
C PHE A 53 -1.09 1.44 -15.96
N HIS A 54 0.14 1.15 -15.55
CA HIS A 54 1.04 0.29 -16.35
C HIS A 54 0.51 -1.13 -16.53
N PHE A 55 -0.25 -1.66 -15.57
CA PHE A 55 -0.88 -2.97 -15.68
C PHE A 55 -2.11 -2.95 -16.59
N LEU A 56 -2.97 -1.93 -16.47
CA LEU A 56 -4.26 -1.88 -17.17
C LEU A 56 -4.20 -1.24 -18.57
N LEU A 57 -3.36 -0.23 -18.78
CA LEU A 57 -3.29 0.50 -20.06
C LEU A 57 -2.89 -0.39 -21.25
N PRO A 58 -1.90 -1.31 -21.17
CA PRO A 58 -1.58 -2.19 -22.30
C PRO A 58 -2.77 -3.05 -22.72
N ALA A 59 -3.58 -3.53 -21.78
CA ALA A 59 -4.79 -4.30 -22.09
C ALA A 59 -5.85 -3.45 -22.83
N VAL A 60 -5.97 -2.16 -22.48
CA VAL A 60 -6.87 -1.21 -23.17
C VAL A 60 -6.37 -0.88 -24.58
N ILE A 61 -5.06 -0.65 -24.76
CA ILE A 61 -4.46 -0.33 -26.06
C ILE A 61 -4.54 -1.54 -27.02
N LEU A 62 -4.28 -2.76 -26.53
CA LEU A 62 -4.43 -3.98 -27.34
C LEU A 62 -5.88 -4.27 -27.73
N ASN A 63 -6.88 -3.76 -26.97
CA ASN A 63 -8.27 -3.88 -27.35
C ASN A 63 -8.65 -2.92 -28.50
N HIS A 64 -8.01 -1.75 -28.56
CA HIS A 64 -8.18 -0.80 -29.68
C HIS A 64 -7.34 -1.15 -30.91
N SER A 65 -6.24 -1.90 -30.77
CA SER A 65 -5.39 -2.30 -31.91
C SER A 65 -5.94 -3.49 -32.72
N LYS A 66 -7.10 -4.05 -32.35
CA LYS A 66 -7.81 -5.09 -33.12
C LYS A 66 -8.98 -4.55 -33.94
N PHE A 67 -9.13 -3.23 -33.99
CA PHE A 67 -10.21 -2.56 -34.73
C PHE A 67 -9.72 -1.89 -36.04
N TRP A 68 -8.47 -2.13 -36.42
CA TRP A 68 -7.95 -1.93 -37.78
C TRP A 68 -7.34 -3.25 -38.27
#